data_AF-A0A946VMM3-F1
#
_entry.id   AF-A0A946VMM3-F1
#
_cell.length_a   1.000
_cell.length_b   1.000
_cell.length_c   1.000
_cell.angle_alpha   90.00
_cell.angle_beta   90.00
_cell.angle_gamma   90.00
#
_symmetry.space_group_name_H-M   'P 1'
#
loop_
_entity.id
_entity.type
_entity.pdbx_description
1 polymer ?
#
loop_
_entity_poly.entity_id
_entity_poly.type
_entity_poly.pdbx_seq_one_letter_code
_entity_poly.pdbx_strand_id
1 'polypeptide(L)'
;MSQTFPVMADGDIKQLSLPIHCESGDLVLQIRTLSGNGKPGNTILASTIIPSGSGLPTSPSGVREFAFTSPPAVTEGSNLAIVAVASSKCGWTLSANDGGYDDGAGWISSNGNFWSGISDRPFGVLIEHASLDNCPYVANPSQQDSDGNGVGDACEVADQDDDGIVDASDNCPALANPLQEDFEGDGMGDVCDSDDDNDTLSDADEINLYGTDPFNVDTDGDGYDDAFEVQIGSDPTNPDFEVIALPWPMLLGSLALLLGIGARGFGVRARSKKTSA
;
A
#
# COMPACT_ATOMS: atom_id res chain seq x y z
N MET A 1 -23.06 -32.98 20.18
CA MET A 1 -21.60 -32.74 20.19
C MET A 1 -21.36 -31.27 19.91
N SER A 2 -20.30 -30.65 20.44
CA SER A 2 -20.07 -29.21 20.30
C SER A 2 -18.62 -28.84 20.06
N GLN A 3 -18.40 -27.75 19.34
CA GLN A 3 -17.09 -27.13 19.13
C GLN A 3 -17.18 -25.64 19.45
N THR A 4 -16.08 -25.01 19.88
CA THR A 4 -16.08 -23.59 20.23
C THR A 4 -15.09 -22.81 19.38
N PHE A 5 -15.39 -21.53 19.12
CA PHE A 5 -14.53 -20.66 18.32
C PHE A 5 -14.61 -19.21 18.81
N PRO A 6 -13.48 -18.47 18.79
CA PRO A 6 -13.47 -17.04 19.05
C PRO A 6 -14.03 -16.27 17.84
N VAL A 7 -14.75 -15.19 18.12
CA VAL A 7 -15.19 -14.20 17.13
C VAL A 7 -14.11 -13.15 17.00
N MET A 8 -13.52 -13.05 15.81
CA MET A 8 -12.36 -12.20 15.56
C MET A 8 -12.72 -10.77 15.15
N ALA A 9 -13.99 -10.50 14.80
CA ALA A 9 -14.52 -9.16 14.57
C ALA A 9 -16.07 -9.20 14.53
N ASP A 10 -16.71 -8.04 14.70
CA ASP A 10 -18.17 -7.88 14.69
C ASP A 10 -18.79 -8.29 13.35
N GLY A 11 -19.93 -8.99 13.33
CA GLY A 11 -20.63 -9.27 12.07
C GLY A 11 -21.68 -10.35 12.12
N ASP A 12 -22.13 -10.80 10.96
CA ASP A 12 -23.09 -11.87 10.75
C ASP A 12 -22.39 -13.17 10.34
N ILE A 13 -22.67 -14.28 11.03
CA ILE A 13 -22.21 -15.59 10.57
C ILE A 13 -23.06 -16.02 9.36
N LYS A 14 -22.53 -15.87 8.15
CA LYS A 14 -23.22 -16.27 6.92
C LYS A 14 -23.07 -17.75 6.63
N GLN A 15 -21.86 -18.29 6.84
CA GLN A 15 -21.51 -19.63 6.40
C GLN A 15 -20.63 -20.37 7.41
N LEU A 16 -20.90 -21.67 7.57
CA LEU A 16 -20.08 -22.61 8.34
C LEU A 16 -19.64 -23.78 7.46
N SER A 17 -18.35 -24.10 7.48
CA SER A 17 -17.79 -25.27 6.80
C SER A 17 -17.46 -26.36 7.84
N LEU A 18 -18.33 -27.37 7.96
CA LEU A 18 -18.23 -28.41 9.00
C LEU A 18 -18.04 -29.82 8.39
N PRO A 19 -17.09 -30.64 8.89
CA PRO A 19 -16.94 -32.04 8.52
C PRO A 19 -17.92 -32.88 9.34
N ILE A 20 -19.13 -32.95 8.83
CA ILE A 20 -20.21 -33.72 9.43
C ILE A 20 -20.62 -34.85 8.50
N HIS A 21 -21.16 -35.90 9.11
CA HIS A 21 -21.70 -37.06 8.43
C HIS A 21 -23.02 -37.44 9.09
N CYS A 22 -24.02 -37.81 8.30
CA CYS A 22 -25.30 -38.30 8.78
C CYS A 22 -25.68 -39.58 8.02
N GLU A 23 -25.77 -40.73 8.70
CA GLU A 23 -26.27 -41.97 8.08
C GLU A 23 -27.78 -41.89 7.82
N SER A 24 -28.52 -41.22 8.71
CA SER A 24 -29.96 -41.03 8.61
C SER A 24 -30.43 -39.88 9.48
N GLY A 25 -31.63 -39.36 9.19
CA GLY A 25 -32.36 -38.33 9.96
C GLY A 25 -31.81 -36.90 9.83
N ASP A 26 -32.51 -35.97 10.47
CA ASP A 26 -32.28 -34.54 10.32
C ASP A 26 -31.19 -34.05 11.28
N LEU A 27 -30.40 -33.08 10.82
CA LEU A 27 -29.40 -32.41 11.64
C LEU A 27 -29.88 -31.01 12.01
N VAL A 28 -29.88 -30.70 13.30
CA VAL A 28 -30.05 -29.34 13.80
C VAL A 28 -28.68 -28.78 14.19
N LEU A 29 -28.27 -27.70 13.54
CA LEU A 29 -27.07 -26.95 13.90
C LEU A 29 -27.48 -25.73 14.71
N GLN A 30 -26.80 -25.49 15.81
CA GLN A 30 -27.07 -24.35 16.69
C GLN A 30 -25.79 -23.59 17.00
N ILE A 31 -25.83 -22.27 16.96
CA ILE A 31 -24.80 -21.41 17.53
C ILE A 31 -25.29 -21.00 18.92
N ARG A 32 -24.46 -21.19 19.93
CA ARG A 32 -24.77 -20.91 21.32
C ARG A 32 -23.69 -20.08 21.97
N THR A 33 -24.03 -19.34 23.02
CA THR A 33 -23.01 -18.74 23.89
C THR A 33 -22.22 -19.83 24.62
N LEU A 34 -21.06 -19.49 25.18
CA LEU A 34 -20.41 -20.35 26.18
C LEU A 34 -20.95 -20.07 27.58
N SER A 35 -20.97 -21.12 28.40
CA SER A 35 -21.12 -21.01 29.85
C SER A 35 -19.74 -20.81 30.48
N GLY A 36 -19.70 -20.34 31.74
CA GLY A 36 -18.45 -19.98 32.43
C GLY A 36 -17.42 -21.11 32.63
N ASN A 37 -17.73 -22.33 32.20
CA ASN A 37 -16.81 -23.48 32.19
C ASN A 37 -16.37 -23.89 30.76
N GLY A 38 -16.62 -23.05 29.75
CA GLY A 38 -16.26 -23.31 28.35
C GLY A 38 -17.18 -24.31 27.63
N LYS A 39 -18.28 -24.76 28.26
CA LYS A 39 -19.29 -25.62 27.62
C LYS A 39 -20.33 -24.78 26.88
N PRO A 40 -21.02 -25.33 25.86
CA PRO A 40 -22.15 -24.65 25.26
C PRO A 40 -23.18 -24.27 26.33
N GLY A 41 -23.51 -22.98 26.38
CA GLY A 41 -24.55 -22.44 27.22
C GLY A 41 -25.94 -22.84 26.74
N ASN A 42 -26.94 -22.38 27.49
CA ASN A 42 -28.34 -22.61 27.16
C ASN A 42 -28.90 -21.58 26.17
N THR A 43 -28.20 -20.46 25.97
CA THR A 43 -28.62 -19.41 25.03
C THR A 43 -28.26 -19.81 23.61
N ILE A 44 -29.29 -19.97 22.77
CA ILE A 44 -29.16 -20.25 21.34
C ILE A 44 -29.25 -18.93 20.59
N LEU A 45 -28.19 -18.57 19.86
CA LEU A 45 -28.09 -17.36 19.04
C LEU A 45 -28.66 -17.61 17.63
N ALA A 46 -28.42 -18.78 17.07
CA ALA A 46 -29.04 -19.23 15.82
C ALA A 46 -29.27 -20.74 15.83
N SER A 47 -30.25 -21.19 15.04
CA SER A 47 -30.53 -22.59 14.81
C SER A 47 -30.97 -22.79 13.37
N THR A 48 -30.47 -23.83 12.71
CA THR A 48 -30.94 -24.26 11.39
C THR A 48 -31.18 -25.77 11.38
N ILE A 49 -32.21 -26.20 10.67
CA ILE A 49 -32.55 -27.62 10.48
C ILE A 49 -32.15 -28.00 9.07
N ILE A 50 -31.42 -29.09 8.95
CA ILE A 50 -30.95 -29.64 7.69
C ILE A 50 -31.64 -30.99 7.52
N PRO A 51 -32.66 -31.08 6.64
CA PRO A 51 -33.39 -32.31 6.43
C PRO A 51 -32.50 -33.44 5.92
N SER A 52 -32.86 -34.65 6.32
CA SER A 52 -32.35 -35.87 5.69
C SER A 52 -32.57 -35.83 4.17
N GLY A 53 -31.52 -36.12 3.40
CA GLY A 53 -31.56 -36.06 1.93
C GLY A 53 -31.18 -34.71 1.32
N SER A 54 -30.91 -33.66 2.11
CA SER A 54 -30.35 -32.37 1.63
C SER A 54 -28.85 -32.45 1.29
N GLY A 55 -28.45 -33.59 0.72
CA GLY A 55 -27.09 -33.90 0.32
C GLY A 55 -26.13 -34.22 1.45
N LEU A 56 -26.55 -34.21 2.74
CA LEU A 56 -25.69 -34.51 3.91
C LEU A 56 -24.78 -35.74 3.66
N PRO A 57 -23.47 -35.69 4.01
CA PRO A 57 -22.56 -36.78 3.66
C PRO A 57 -22.95 -38.05 4.41
N THR A 58 -23.24 -39.12 3.69
CA THR A 58 -23.61 -40.42 4.28
C THR A 58 -22.40 -41.31 4.55
N SER A 59 -21.19 -40.84 4.24
CA SER A 59 -19.92 -41.47 4.57
C SER A 59 -18.97 -40.47 5.24
N PRO A 60 -17.98 -40.93 6.05
CA PRO A 60 -17.00 -40.08 6.72
C PRO A 60 -15.96 -39.41 5.78
N SER A 61 -16.39 -38.78 4.70
CA SER A 61 -15.50 -38.13 3.74
C SER A 61 -16.11 -36.85 3.18
N GLY A 62 -15.97 -35.73 3.89
CA GLY A 62 -16.28 -34.40 3.34
C GLY A 62 -16.55 -33.31 4.39
N VAL A 63 -16.21 -32.08 4.01
CA VAL A 63 -16.65 -30.83 4.66
C VAL A 63 -17.92 -30.35 3.95
N ARG A 64 -18.84 -29.73 4.68
CA ARG A 64 -20.07 -29.18 4.13
C ARG A 64 -20.32 -27.79 4.60
N GLU A 65 -20.84 -27.01 3.67
CA GLU A 65 -21.16 -25.60 3.87
C GLU A 65 -22.62 -25.46 4.30
N PHE A 66 -22.83 -24.73 5.38
CA PHE A 66 -24.14 -24.41 5.94
C PHE A 66 -24.32 -22.90 5.91
N ALA A 67 -25.30 -22.45 5.14
CA ALA A 67 -25.76 -21.08 5.18
C ALA A 67 -26.91 -20.95 6.19
N PHE A 68 -26.95 -19.84 6.91
CA PHE A 68 -28.07 -19.50 7.77
C PHE A 68 -29.12 -18.69 7.00
N THR A 69 -30.39 -19.09 7.09
CA THR A 69 -31.50 -18.32 6.50
C THR A 69 -31.73 -16.98 7.22
N SER A 70 -31.31 -16.91 8.48
CA SER A 70 -31.19 -15.68 9.27
C SER A 70 -29.84 -15.74 9.99
N PRO A 71 -28.78 -15.15 9.41
CA PRO A 71 -27.46 -15.08 10.02
C PRO A 71 -27.52 -14.46 11.42
N PRO A 72 -26.88 -15.07 12.44
CA PRO A 72 -26.76 -14.44 13.74
C PRO A 72 -25.66 -13.37 13.72
N ALA A 73 -25.99 -12.21 14.28
CA ALA A 73 -25.00 -11.19 14.62
C ALA A 73 -24.11 -11.67 15.78
N VAL A 74 -22.83 -11.35 15.71
CA VAL A 74 -21.78 -11.68 16.67
C VAL A 74 -20.88 -10.46 16.90
N THR A 75 -20.29 -10.39 18.08
CA THR A 75 -19.41 -9.28 18.49
C THR A 75 -17.99 -9.80 18.69
N GLU A 76 -16.99 -9.03 18.28
CA GLU A 76 -15.57 -9.25 18.50
C GLU A 76 -15.28 -9.61 19.96
N GLY A 77 -14.40 -10.59 20.17
CA GLY A 77 -14.03 -11.08 21.49
C GLY A 77 -15.08 -11.99 22.13
N SER A 78 -16.26 -12.17 21.50
CA SER A 78 -17.20 -13.22 21.91
C SER A 78 -16.59 -14.60 21.66
N ASN A 79 -16.92 -15.56 22.53
CA ASN A 79 -16.56 -16.95 22.33
C ASN A 79 -17.84 -17.77 22.28
N LEU A 80 -18.03 -18.50 21.18
CA LEU A 80 -19.29 -19.16 20.84
C LEU A 80 -19.09 -20.66 20.68
N ALA A 81 -20.18 -21.41 20.77
CA ALA A 81 -20.22 -22.84 20.52
C ALA A 81 -21.14 -23.18 19.34
N ILE A 82 -20.66 -24.01 18.42
CA ILE A 82 -21.47 -24.69 17.42
C ILE A 82 -21.88 -26.05 17.99
N VAL A 83 -23.17 -26.31 18.09
CA VAL A 83 -23.74 -27.54 18.61
C VAL A 83 -24.49 -28.25 17.50
N ALA A 84 -24.02 -29.45 17.16
CA ALA A 84 -24.76 -30.40 16.33
C ALA A 84 -25.70 -31.20 17.24
N VAL A 85 -27.00 -30.98 17.05
CA VAL A 85 -28.11 -31.68 17.71
C VAL A 85 -28.82 -32.49 16.62
N ALA A 86 -28.63 -33.81 16.62
CA ALA A 86 -29.32 -34.68 15.67
C ALA A 86 -30.31 -35.58 16.39
N SER A 87 -31.43 -35.90 15.72
CA SER A 87 -32.42 -36.88 16.21
C SER A 87 -32.01 -38.33 15.95
N SER A 88 -30.88 -38.53 15.26
CA SER A 88 -30.46 -39.78 14.59
C SER A 88 -28.93 -39.89 14.51
N LYS A 89 -28.41 -40.85 13.70
CA LYS A 89 -26.98 -41.17 13.53
C LYS A 89 -26.20 -40.12 12.71
N CYS A 90 -26.14 -38.89 13.22
CA CYS A 90 -25.21 -37.88 12.72
C CYS A 90 -23.99 -37.76 13.64
N GLY A 91 -22.81 -37.63 13.05
CA GLY A 91 -21.53 -37.47 13.72
C GLY A 91 -20.61 -36.51 13.00
N TRP A 92 -19.48 -36.21 13.63
CA TRP A 92 -18.38 -35.50 12.99
C TRP A 92 -17.52 -36.51 12.23
N THR A 93 -17.00 -36.08 11.09
CA THR A 93 -16.17 -36.87 10.18
C THR A 93 -14.70 -36.66 10.52
N LEU A 94 -13.98 -37.68 10.98
CA LEU A 94 -12.51 -37.66 11.06
C LEU A 94 -11.92 -38.93 10.42
N SER A 95 -10.80 -38.77 9.72
CA SER A 95 -10.06 -39.83 9.02
C SER A 95 -9.44 -40.80 10.03
N ALA A 96 -9.81 -42.07 9.92
CA ALA A 96 -9.33 -43.14 10.78
C ALA A 96 -7.88 -43.52 10.47
N ASN A 97 -6.97 -43.46 11.46
CA ASN A 97 -5.89 -44.43 11.62
C ASN A 97 -5.42 -44.67 13.09
N ASP A 98 -6.07 -44.07 14.10
CA ASP A 98 -5.44 -43.94 15.42
C ASP A 98 -6.26 -44.55 16.58
N GLY A 99 -7.45 -45.10 16.33
CA GLY A 99 -8.18 -45.87 17.36
C GLY A 99 -8.58 -45.10 18.63
N GLY A 100 -8.54 -43.77 18.61
CA GLY A 100 -8.97 -42.88 19.68
C GLY A 100 -9.48 -41.58 19.06
N TYR A 101 -10.57 -41.04 19.60
CA TYR A 101 -11.16 -39.79 19.14
C TYR A 101 -10.33 -38.62 19.66
N ASP A 102 -9.25 -38.32 18.95
CA ASP A 102 -8.39 -37.18 19.23
C ASP A 102 -8.95 -35.91 18.56
N ASP A 103 -8.76 -34.84 19.31
CA ASP A 103 -9.50 -33.59 19.37
C ASP A 103 -8.75 -32.44 18.69
N GLY A 104 -9.38 -31.83 17.69
CA GLY A 104 -8.98 -30.54 17.13
C GLY A 104 -9.89 -30.14 15.94
N ALA A 105 -10.34 -28.89 15.76
CA ALA A 105 -10.02 -27.62 16.41
C ALA A 105 -11.31 -26.93 16.93
N GLY A 106 -11.60 -27.16 18.21
CA GLY A 106 -12.58 -26.45 19.01
C GLY A 106 -12.25 -26.79 20.46
N TRP A 107 -12.30 -25.83 21.39
CA TRP A 107 -11.84 -26.09 22.75
C TRP A 107 -12.72 -27.16 23.41
N ILE A 108 -12.14 -28.31 23.74
CA ILE A 108 -12.65 -29.20 24.80
C ILE A 108 -11.92 -28.78 26.07
N SER A 109 -12.61 -28.14 27.01
CA SER A 109 -12.08 -27.99 28.37
C SER A 109 -12.62 -29.12 29.26
N SER A 110 -11.78 -30.12 29.48
CA SER A 110 -11.73 -30.83 30.76
C SER A 110 -10.49 -30.33 31.52
N ASN A 111 -10.67 -29.24 32.28
CA ASN A 111 -9.76 -28.74 33.32
C ASN A 111 -8.57 -27.82 32.91
N GLY A 112 -8.70 -27.01 31.87
CA GLY A 112 -7.96 -25.74 31.78
C GLY A 112 -6.42 -25.79 31.68
N ASN A 113 -5.82 -26.66 30.85
CA ASN A 113 -4.39 -26.58 30.52
C ASN A 113 -4.14 -26.46 29.01
N PHE A 114 -3.27 -25.50 28.67
CA PHE A 114 -2.74 -25.15 27.34
C PHE A 114 -1.92 -26.27 26.71
N TRP A 115 -2.11 -26.55 25.40
CA TRP A 115 -1.09 -27.18 24.56
C TRP A 115 -1.11 -26.62 23.13
N SER A 116 0.06 -26.20 22.68
CA SER A 116 0.37 -25.75 21.33
C SER A 116 0.67 -26.93 20.41
N GLY A 117 0.20 -26.86 19.16
CA GLY A 117 0.87 -27.48 18.01
C GLY A 117 0.23 -28.73 17.45
N ILE A 118 -0.90 -28.60 16.75
CA ILE A 118 -1.26 -29.46 15.62
C ILE A 118 -1.91 -28.58 14.53
N SER A 119 -1.47 -28.76 13.29
CA SER A 119 -2.01 -28.09 12.11
C SER A 119 -3.31 -28.76 11.67
N ASP A 120 -4.41 -28.48 12.35
CA ASP A 120 -5.73 -28.99 11.98
C ASP A 120 -6.40 -28.07 10.95
N ARG A 121 -6.90 -28.66 9.87
CA ARG A 121 -7.58 -27.94 8.79
C ARG A 121 -8.74 -27.11 9.37
N PRO A 122 -8.73 -25.78 9.20
CA PRO A 122 -9.70 -24.91 9.86
C PRO A 122 -11.12 -25.18 9.36
N PHE A 123 -12.08 -25.20 10.29
CA PHE A 123 -13.46 -24.90 9.95
C PHE A 123 -13.48 -23.45 9.43
N GLY A 124 -14.01 -23.23 8.24
CA GLY A 124 -14.27 -21.89 7.75
C GLY A 124 -15.54 -21.35 8.44
N VAL A 125 -15.40 -20.27 9.21
CA VAL A 125 -16.54 -19.43 9.60
C VAL A 125 -16.42 -18.16 8.77
N LEU A 126 -17.38 -17.91 7.89
CA LEU A 126 -17.49 -16.63 7.19
C LEU A 126 -18.34 -15.71 8.06
N ILE A 127 -17.68 -14.73 8.69
CA ILE A 127 -18.34 -13.61 9.36
C ILE A 127 -18.34 -12.46 8.36
N GLU A 128 -19.51 -12.07 7.87
CA GLU A 128 -19.64 -10.83 7.12
C GLU A 128 -19.82 -9.69 8.13
N HIS A 129 -18.86 -8.78 8.20
CA HIS A 129 -18.90 -7.69 9.15
C HIS A 129 -20.18 -6.86 8.96
N ALA A 130 -20.87 -6.56 10.07
CA ALA A 130 -21.88 -5.52 10.09
C ALA A 130 -21.09 -4.22 9.97
N SER A 131 -20.90 -3.82 8.72
CA SER A 131 -20.12 -2.69 8.23
C SER A 131 -19.82 -1.65 9.30
N LEU A 132 -18.58 -1.64 9.79
CA LEU A 132 -18.01 -0.42 10.33
C LEU A 132 -18.18 0.66 9.25
N ASP A 133 -18.63 1.84 9.64
CA ASP A 133 -18.79 2.94 8.71
C ASP A 133 -17.41 3.30 8.14
N ASN A 134 -17.16 2.93 6.88
CA ASN A 134 -15.93 3.22 6.17
C ASN A 134 -15.84 4.69 5.71
N CYS A 135 -16.85 5.51 6.02
CA CYS A 135 -16.83 6.97 5.88
C CYS A 135 -17.50 7.69 7.06
N PRO A 136 -16.86 7.76 8.24
CA PRO A 136 -17.46 8.27 9.49
C PRO A 136 -18.06 9.70 9.42
N TYR A 137 -17.63 10.48 8.44
CA TYR A 137 -18.04 11.88 8.26
C TYR A 137 -18.82 12.13 6.95
N VAL A 138 -18.99 11.12 6.10
CA VAL A 138 -19.68 11.24 4.80
C VAL A 138 -20.75 10.17 4.70
N ALA A 139 -22.02 10.57 4.56
CA ALA A 139 -23.12 9.62 4.46
C ALA A 139 -23.01 8.77 3.18
N ASN A 140 -22.75 7.48 3.33
CA ASN A 140 -22.55 6.53 2.23
C ASN A 140 -23.28 5.20 2.47
N PRO A 141 -24.63 5.14 2.41
CA PRO A 141 -25.42 3.98 2.83
C PRO A 141 -25.10 2.63 2.17
N SER A 142 -24.43 2.62 1.02
CA SER A 142 -23.99 1.38 0.35
C SER A 142 -22.70 0.79 0.94
N GLN A 143 -21.97 1.56 1.75
CA GLN A 143 -20.62 1.24 2.24
C GLN A 143 -19.70 0.72 1.12
N GLN A 144 -19.89 1.23 -0.10
CA GLN A 144 -19.10 0.81 -1.25
C GLN A 144 -17.62 1.14 -0.97
N ASP A 145 -16.78 0.15 -1.20
CA ASP A 145 -15.33 0.18 -1.08
C ASP A 145 -14.82 -0.72 -2.21
N SER A 146 -14.49 -0.10 -3.34
CA SER A 146 -14.26 -0.77 -4.62
C SER A 146 -12.88 -1.42 -4.69
N ASP A 147 -11.91 -0.93 -3.92
CA ASP A 147 -10.54 -1.46 -3.87
C ASP A 147 -10.27 -2.33 -2.63
N GLY A 148 -11.14 -2.26 -1.62
CA GLY A 148 -11.09 -3.07 -0.40
C GLY A 148 -10.09 -2.58 0.63
N ASN A 149 -9.68 -1.30 0.57
CA ASN A 149 -8.67 -0.73 1.47
C ASN A 149 -9.25 -0.32 2.85
N GLY A 150 -10.57 -0.35 3.02
CA GLY A 150 -11.27 -0.01 4.27
C GLY A 150 -11.72 1.46 4.37
N VAL A 151 -11.42 2.29 3.38
CA VAL A 151 -11.96 3.65 3.15
C VAL A 151 -13.06 3.53 2.09
N GLY A 152 -14.24 4.09 2.33
CA GLY A 152 -15.33 3.98 1.35
C GLY A 152 -15.15 4.93 0.16
N ASP A 153 -15.59 4.52 -1.03
CA ASP A 153 -15.57 5.31 -2.29
C ASP A 153 -16.15 6.73 -2.12
N ALA A 154 -17.04 6.92 -1.14
CA ALA A 154 -17.70 8.20 -0.88
C ALA A 154 -16.82 9.23 -0.14
N CYS A 155 -15.82 8.77 0.59
CA CYS A 155 -14.88 9.60 1.34
C CYS A 155 -13.41 9.37 0.94
N GLU A 156 -13.18 8.42 0.04
CA GLU A 156 -11.94 8.26 -0.68
C GLU A 156 -11.67 9.54 -1.50
N VAL A 157 -10.47 10.05 -1.32
CA VAL A 157 -9.93 11.19 -2.04
C VAL A 157 -8.90 10.64 -3.02
N ALA A 158 -8.88 11.18 -4.24
CA ALA A 158 -7.90 10.74 -5.22
C ALA A 158 -6.49 11.09 -4.71
N ASP A 159 -5.66 10.05 -4.64
CA ASP A 159 -4.23 10.05 -4.37
C ASP A 159 -3.69 9.02 -5.37
N GLN A 160 -3.16 9.51 -6.49
CA GLN A 160 -2.86 8.68 -7.65
C GLN A 160 -1.59 7.84 -7.48
N ASP A 161 -0.68 8.27 -6.63
CA ASP A 161 0.61 7.62 -6.40
C ASP A 161 0.77 7.04 -4.98
N ASP A 162 -0.30 7.09 -4.18
CA ASP A 162 -0.42 6.51 -2.84
C ASP A 162 0.61 7.06 -1.85
N ASP A 163 0.97 8.34 -1.97
CA ASP A 163 2.01 8.98 -1.15
C ASP A 163 1.45 9.61 0.16
N GLY A 164 0.12 9.69 0.27
CA GLY A 164 -0.61 10.22 1.42
C GLY A 164 -1.03 11.69 1.27
N ILE A 165 -0.72 12.32 0.14
CA ILE A 165 -1.18 13.65 -0.24
C ILE A 165 -2.25 13.50 -1.32
N VAL A 166 -3.31 14.29 -1.24
CA VAL A 166 -4.40 14.22 -2.23
C VAL A 166 -3.98 14.91 -3.52
N ASP A 167 -4.35 14.38 -4.69
CA ASP A 167 -4.01 14.92 -6.02
C ASP A 167 -4.25 16.44 -6.15
N ALA A 168 -5.25 16.97 -5.45
CA ALA A 168 -5.62 18.39 -5.48
C ALA A 168 -4.70 19.30 -4.64
N SER A 169 -3.82 18.73 -3.84
CA SER A 169 -2.88 19.41 -2.93
C SER A 169 -1.45 18.87 -3.08
N ASP A 170 -1.23 17.99 -4.05
CA ASP A 170 0.04 17.35 -4.36
C ASP A 170 0.77 18.13 -5.46
N ASN A 171 2.04 18.51 -5.20
CA ASN A 171 2.89 19.18 -6.19
C ASN A 171 3.48 18.20 -7.25
N CYS A 172 3.35 16.88 -7.04
CA CYS A 172 3.69 15.83 -8.01
C CYS A 172 2.65 14.68 -8.05
N PRO A 173 1.41 14.90 -8.57
CA PRO A 173 0.28 13.94 -8.52
C PRO A 173 0.43 12.58 -9.22
N ALA A 174 1.63 12.21 -9.66
CA ALA A 174 1.90 10.95 -10.35
C ALA A 174 3.21 10.30 -9.88
N LEU A 175 3.94 10.93 -8.96
CA LEU A 175 5.24 10.50 -8.45
C LEU A 175 5.32 10.74 -6.95
N ALA A 176 5.16 9.67 -6.17
CA ALA A 176 5.09 9.74 -4.73
C ALA A 176 6.24 10.54 -4.10
N ASN A 177 5.90 11.64 -3.46
CA ASN A 177 6.82 12.55 -2.78
C ASN A 177 6.20 13.09 -1.47
N PRO A 178 6.08 12.25 -0.41
CA PRO A 178 5.36 12.60 0.82
C PRO A 178 5.90 13.82 1.59
N LEU A 179 7.09 14.30 1.23
CA LEU A 179 7.71 15.49 1.82
C LEU A 179 7.37 16.79 1.09
N GLN A 180 6.83 16.71 -0.13
CA GLN A 180 6.40 17.85 -0.96
C GLN A 180 7.48 18.94 -1.03
N GLU A 181 8.72 18.51 -1.26
CA GLU A 181 9.84 19.43 -1.54
C GLU A 181 9.57 20.14 -2.89
N ASP A 182 9.94 21.42 -2.94
CA ASP A 182 9.65 22.42 -3.99
C ASP A 182 10.68 23.55 -3.76
N PHE A 183 11.89 23.36 -4.29
CA PHE A 183 13.08 24.15 -3.97
C PHE A 183 12.91 25.64 -4.31
N GLU A 184 12.34 25.90 -5.48
CA GLU A 184 12.17 27.20 -6.10
C GLU A 184 10.78 27.82 -5.87
N GLY A 185 9.83 27.03 -5.37
CA GLY A 185 8.53 27.49 -4.88
C GLY A 185 7.54 27.77 -5.99
N ASP A 186 7.67 27.10 -7.14
CA ASP A 186 6.81 27.32 -8.30
C ASP A 186 5.52 26.47 -8.27
N GLY A 187 5.50 25.47 -7.38
CA GLY A 187 4.39 24.56 -7.16
C GLY A 187 4.50 23.23 -7.92
N MET A 188 5.57 23.02 -8.68
CA MET A 188 6.08 21.71 -9.07
C MET A 188 6.96 21.17 -7.94
N GLY A 189 6.93 19.86 -7.67
CA GLY A 189 7.82 19.29 -6.66
C GLY A 189 9.12 18.77 -7.25
N ASP A 190 10.20 18.77 -6.48
CA ASP A 190 11.55 18.38 -6.91
C ASP A 190 11.62 16.98 -7.59
N VAL A 191 10.66 16.10 -7.26
CA VAL A 191 10.62 14.73 -7.82
C VAL A 191 10.06 14.71 -9.25
N CYS A 192 9.27 15.72 -9.63
CA CYS A 192 8.61 15.83 -10.93
C CYS A 192 8.99 17.10 -11.71
N ASP A 193 9.73 18.02 -11.10
CA ASP A 193 10.50 19.03 -11.81
C ASP A 193 11.73 18.38 -12.47
N SER A 194 12.27 19.04 -13.48
CA SER A 194 13.44 18.61 -14.23
C SER A 194 14.54 19.66 -14.26
N ASP A 195 14.34 20.79 -13.58
CA ASP A 195 15.19 21.98 -13.47
C ASP A 195 14.91 22.63 -12.10
N ASP A 196 15.32 21.95 -11.03
CA ASP A 196 14.93 22.23 -9.62
C ASP A 196 15.34 23.65 -9.16
N ASP A 197 16.37 24.26 -9.74
CA ASP A 197 16.81 25.63 -9.41
C ASP A 197 16.47 26.69 -10.47
N ASN A 198 15.81 26.28 -11.56
CA ASN A 198 15.34 27.13 -12.65
C ASN A 198 16.47 27.94 -13.34
N ASP A 199 17.69 27.40 -13.40
CA ASP A 199 18.83 28.03 -14.07
C ASP A 199 18.88 27.76 -15.60
N THR A 200 18.02 26.88 -16.11
CA THR A 200 17.90 26.40 -17.51
C THR A 200 18.76 25.19 -17.90
N LEU A 201 19.59 24.66 -17.01
CA LEU A 201 20.12 23.31 -17.10
C LEU A 201 19.15 22.35 -16.41
N SER A 202 18.89 21.20 -17.04
CA SER A 202 18.09 20.18 -16.37
C SER A 202 18.93 19.44 -15.32
N ASP A 203 18.34 18.97 -14.22
CA ASP A 203 19.05 18.20 -13.17
C ASP A 203 19.82 17.01 -13.75
N ALA A 204 19.28 16.41 -14.82
CA ALA A 204 19.93 15.32 -15.53
C ALA A 204 21.25 15.75 -16.19
N ASP A 205 21.30 16.92 -16.81
CA ASP A 205 22.50 17.47 -17.44
C ASP A 205 23.49 17.97 -16.37
N GLU A 206 22.99 18.58 -15.31
CA GLU A 206 23.81 18.99 -14.17
C GLU A 206 24.54 17.82 -13.52
N ILE A 207 23.83 16.76 -13.16
CA ILE A 207 24.43 15.57 -12.54
C ILE A 207 25.34 14.82 -13.53
N ASN A 208 24.91 14.64 -14.78
CA ASN A 208 25.59 13.71 -15.71
C ASN A 208 26.63 14.35 -16.63
N LEU A 209 26.53 15.65 -16.91
CA LEU A 209 27.37 16.34 -17.87
C LEU A 209 28.27 17.40 -17.22
N TYR A 210 27.73 18.21 -16.30
CA TYR A 210 28.43 19.38 -15.78
C TYR A 210 29.00 19.20 -14.38
N GLY A 211 28.44 18.30 -13.58
CA GLY A 211 28.84 18.06 -12.19
C GLY A 211 28.41 19.18 -11.24
N THR A 212 27.37 19.94 -11.61
CA THR A 212 26.75 21.01 -10.82
C THR A 212 25.70 20.45 -9.86
N ASP A 213 25.22 21.27 -8.94
CA ASP A 213 24.21 20.93 -7.93
C ASP A 213 22.82 21.39 -8.40
N PRO A 214 21.87 20.47 -8.67
CA PRO A 214 20.54 20.83 -9.19
C PRO A 214 19.70 21.76 -8.32
N PHE A 215 20.09 21.91 -7.06
CA PHE A 215 19.43 22.82 -6.13
C PHE A 215 20.24 24.09 -5.93
N ASN A 216 21.08 24.49 -6.88
CA ASN A 216 21.92 25.67 -6.73
C ASN A 216 22.37 26.27 -8.07
N VAL A 217 21.66 27.33 -8.45
CA VAL A 217 21.86 28.14 -9.66
C VAL A 217 23.32 28.54 -9.94
N ASP A 218 24.18 28.63 -8.92
CA ASP A 218 25.60 29.00 -9.00
C ASP A 218 26.42 28.04 -8.12
N THR A 219 26.83 26.91 -8.70
CA THR A 219 27.45 25.78 -7.96
C THR A 219 28.72 26.19 -7.22
N ASP A 220 29.54 27.05 -7.82
CA ASP A 220 30.84 27.43 -7.27
C ASP A 220 30.82 28.75 -6.47
N GLY A 221 29.74 29.52 -6.58
CA GLY A 221 29.48 30.73 -5.84
C GLY A 221 30.28 31.94 -6.33
N ASP A 222 30.73 31.97 -7.59
CA ASP A 222 31.49 33.08 -8.16
C ASP A 222 30.62 34.25 -8.67
N GLY A 223 29.30 34.02 -8.73
CA GLY A 223 28.28 34.98 -9.13
C GLY A 223 27.79 34.84 -10.57
N TYR A 224 28.10 33.74 -11.26
CA TYR A 224 27.54 33.37 -12.56
C TYR A 224 26.71 32.08 -12.46
N ASP A 225 25.54 32.09 -13.09
CA ASP A 225 24.68 30.90 -13.10
C ASP A 225 25.36 29.76 -13.91
N ASP A 226 25.18 28.50 -13.50
CA ASP A 226 25.84 27.34 -14.11
C ASP A 226 25.51 27.24 -15.62
N ALA A 227 24.25 27.44 -15.97
CA ALA A 227 23.80 27.52 -17.37
C ALA A 227 24.51 28.61 -18.19
N PHE A 228 24.78 29.77 -17.57
CA PHE A 228 25.47 30.87 -18.23
C PHE A 228 26.93 30.52 -18.50
N GLU A 229 27.58 29.87 -17.55
CA GLU A 229 28.95 29.39 -17.66
C GLU A 229 29.12 28.34 -18.75
N VAL A 230 28.21 27.36 -18.78
CA VAL A 230 28.12 26.38 -19.87
C VAL A 230 27.93 27.08 -21.22
N GLN A 231 27.10 28.13 -21.29
CA GLN A 231 26.84 28.87 -22.53
C GLN A 231 28.09 29.62 -23.03
N ILE A 232 28.91 30.18 -22.15
CA ILE A 232 30.14 30.91 -22.52
C ILE A 232 31.38 30.02 -22.59
N GLY A 233 31.27 28.77 -22.14
CA GLY A 233 32.34 27.78 -22.09
C GLY A 233 33.34 28.00 -20.96
N SER A 234 32.91 28.48 -19.80
CA SER A 234 33.66 28.36 -18.54
C SER A 234 33.32 27.05 -17.83
N ASP A 235 33.92 26.82 -16.65
CA ASP A 235 33.75 25.62 -15.84
C ASP A 235 32.86 25.96 -14.64
N PRO A 236 31.60 25.50 -14.59
CA PRO A 236 30.62 25.89 -13.56
C PRO A 236 30.92 25.35 -12.16
N THR A 237 32.01 24.60 -12.01
CA THR A 237 32.43 24.02 -10.73
C THR A 237 33.69 24.68 -10.18
N ASN A 238 34.16 25.76 -10.82
CA ASN A 238 35.44 26.37 -10.54
C ASN A 238 35.39 27.91 -10.57
N PRO A 239 35.51 28.57 -9.39
CA PRO A 239 35.28 30.02 -9.27
C PRO A 239 36.40 30.87 -9.90
N ASP A 240 37.44 30.23 -10.42
CA ASP A 240 38.45 30.89 -11.23
C ASP A 240 37.95 30.96 -12.68
N PHE A 241 37.37 32.11 -13.08
CA PHE A 241 36.88 32.37 -14.44
C PHE A 241 37.92 32.08 -15.54
N GLU A 242 37.96 30.83 -16.00
CA GLU A 242 38.75 30.37 -17.14
C GLU A 242 37.78 30.07 -18.29
N VAL A 243 37.34 31.11 -19.01
CA VAL A 243 36.73 30.91 -20.33
C VAL A 243 37.67 30.07 -21.18
N ILE A 244 37.24 28.87 -21.57
CA ILE A 244 37.96 28.01 -22.51
C ILE A 244 38.08 28.84 -23.78
N ALA A 245 39.24 29.47 -23.95
CA ALA A 245 39.47 30.43 -25.02
C ALA A 245 39.27 29.71 -26.36
N LEU A 246 38.05 29.83 -26.92
CA LEU A 246 37.86 29.58 -28.34
C LEU A 246 38.91 30.45 -29.04
N PRO A 247 39.76 29.86 -29.89
CA PRO A 247 40.85 30.59 -30.51
C PRO A 247 40.29 31.86 -31.16
N TRP A 248 41.02 32.96 -30.98
CA TRP A 248 40.65 34.32 -31.38
C TRP A 248 40.29 34.59 -32.86
N PRO A 249 40.22 33.64 -33.83
CA PRO A 249 39.63 33.97 -35.13
C PRO A 249 38.09 34.01 -35.19
N MET A 250 37.32 33.44 -34.25
CA MET A 250 35.85 33.30 -34.43
C MET A 250 34.99 34.47 -33.90
N LEU A 251 35.57 35.43 -33.17
CA LEU A 251 34.84 36.59 -32.64
C LEU A 251 34.80 37.83 -33.55
N LEU A 252 35.39 37.78 -34.75
CA LEU A 252 35.31 38.85 -35.75
C LEU A 252 34.33 38.54 -36.89
N GLY A 253 33.19 37.92 -36.58
CA GLY A 253 32.10 37.66 -37.54
C GLY A 253 30.89 38.58 -37.39
N SER A 254 30.54 38.98 -36.17
CA SER A 254 29.19 39.51 -35.89
C SER A 254 29.12 40.91 -35.28
N LEU A 255 30.26 41.61 -35.12
CA LEU A 255 30.28 43.03 -34.71
C LEU A 255 30.86 43.97 -35.78
N ALA A 256 30.76 43.59 -37.05
CA ALA A 256 31.07 44.50 -38.18
C ALA A 256 29.81 45.03 -38.89
N LEU A 257 28.60 44.77 -38.36
CA LEU A 257 27.34 45.23 -38.97
C LEU A 257 26.67 46.41 -38.25
N LEU A 258 27.23 46.94 -37.14
CA LEU A 258 26.54 48.01 -36.39
C LEU A 258 27.22 49.38 -36.30
N LEU A 259 28.49 49.56 -36.68
CA LEU A 259 29.10 50.91 -36.75
C LEU A 259 30.09 51.00 -37.92
N GLY A 260 29.62 51.48 -39.07
CA GLY A 260 30.42 51.64 -40.29
C GLY A 260 31.56 52.66 -40.16
N ILE A 261 32.69 52.26 -39.57
CA ILE A 261 33.91 53.07 -39.51
C ILE A 261 35.07 52.25 -40.09
N GLY A 262 35.57 52.71 -41.24
CA GLY A 262 36.63 52.04 -41.99
C GLY A 262 37.97 52.00 -41.25
N ALA A 263 38.63 50.85 -41.31
CA ALA A 263 39.96 50.64 -40.78
C ALA A 263 41.00 51.54 -41.50
N ARG A 264 41.63 52.46 -40.77
CA ARG A 264 42.91 53.05 -41.15
C ARG A 264 44.00 52.49 -40.26
N GLY A 265 44.87 51.68 -40.85
CA GLY A 265 46.02 51.09 -40.17
C GLY A 265 47.01 52.13 -39.65
N PHE A 266 47.55 51.88 -38.47
CA PHE A 266 48.75 52.53 -37.96
C PHE A 266 49.73 51.44 -37.50
N GLY A 267 50.90 51.41 -38.16
CA GLY A 267 51.98 50.49 -37.83
C GLY A 267 52.71 50.88 -36.55
N VAL A 268 53.12 49.88 -35.77
CA VAL A 268 53.94 50.08 -34.57
C VAL A 268 55.39 49.68 -34.85
N ARG A 269 56.29 50.62 -34.57
CA ARG A 269 57.74 50.52 -34.70
C ARG A 269 58.32 49.89 -33.42
N ALA A 270 58.92 48.71 -33.53
CA ALA A 270 59.55 48.03 -32.40
C ALA A 270 60.85 48.73 -31.95
N ARG A 271 61.04 48.89 -30.63
CA ARG A 271 62.30 49.35 -30.01
C ARG A 271 62.84 48.23 -29.12
N SER A 272 63.96 47.64 -29.53
CA SER A 272 64.66 46.58 -28.80
C SER A 272 65.40 47.14 -27.57
N LYS A 273 65.20 46.52 -26.40
CA LYS A 273 65.99 46.74 -25.18
C LYS A 273 67.31 45.96 -25.28
N LYS A 274 68.44 46.66 -25.15
CA LYS A 274 69.77 46.07 -24.95
C LYS A 274 69.84 45.39 -23.58
N THR A 275 70.24 44.13 -23.54
CA THR A 275 70.84 43.48 -22.36
C THR A 275 72.36 43.60 -22.46
N SER A 276 73.00 43.94 -21.33
CA SER A 276 74.46 44.02 -21.19
C SER A 276 75.02 42.71 -20.67
N ALA A 277 76.10 42.24 -21.28
CA ALA A 277 77.25 41.57 -20.68
C ALA A 277 78.43 41.72 -21.64
#